data_AF-A0A7Y9LT66-F1
#
_entry.id   AF-A0A7Y9LT66-F1
#
_cell.length_a   1.000
_cell.length_b   1.000
_cell.length_c   1.000
_cell.angle_alpha   90.00
_cell.angle_beta   90.00
_cell.angle_gamma   90.00
#
_symmetry.space_group_name_H-M   'P 1'
#
loop_
_entity.id
_entity.type
_entity.pdbx_description
1 polymer ?
#
loop_
_entity_poly.entity_id
_entity_poly.type
_entity_poly.pdbx_seq_one_letter_code
_entity_poly.pdbx_strand_id
1 'polypeptide(L)'
;MTTTTKATKDRSAHASIRGYCYQFDRTILEVLDADTDTEVLVEGLEDIDLLGASRSTAVQVKYWASKKYGTPRSIHEPVELMLKAYSLGANHDFILHVHFGQESYPPETLTIDELRACLTRKTTTDGVQIHLDYENYSEETLIGFTKRLRIRSGDDFETQNSSAKKHLARHLSASEQDVDDLHYAAALAHIQFLAMNPDVDNRKINRADFLARINNRQALYTRWHAETVGADRYAAGLARRLKQLKVLTPSKRKAVVISIDQDEVEAQTLACRLAVSEYGPGKMHTTKPWTLVIDGNDDQIRRVKLAVLKHGVGINDGYETIGFQTAAFDAPPVINRRGGGDVIKLASYSIRIISMASFREFIKEGHDFGVILAIEGLDDELCRAGSADPPIFYEGLSAEHIHKVIGGK
;
A
#
# COMPACT_ATOMS: atom_id res chain seq x y z
N MET A 1 -28.83 39.28 -10.32
CA MET A 1 -28.36 38.08 -11.03
C MET A 1 -27.43 37.33 -10.10
N THR A 2 -27.98 36.39 -9.35
CA THR A 2 -27.25 35.59 -8.35
C THR A 2 -26.73 34.35 -9.06
N THR A 3 -25.41 34.29 -9.25
CA THR A 3 -24.71 33.16 -9.84
C THR A 3 -24.73 31.97 -8.88
N THR A 4 -25.61 31.01 -9.15
CA THR A 4 -25.65 29.71 -8.48
C THR A 4 -24.57 28.80 -9.09
N THR A 5 -23.38 28.82 -8.51
CA THR A 5 -22.25 27.99 -8.97
C THR A 5 -22.35 26.58 -8.38
N LYS A 6 -22.84 25.64 -9.19
CA LYS A 6 -22.26 24.30 -9.43
C LYS A 6 -21.89 23.43 -8.20
N ALA A 7 -22.88 23.00 -7.42
CA ALA A 7 -22.72 21.98 -6.35
C ALA A 7 -23.01 20.52 -6.79
N THR A 8 -23.22 20.26 -8.09
CA THR A 8 -23.70 18.96 -8.60
C THR A 8 -22.61 18.03 -9.12
N LYS A 9 -21.36 18.47 -9.30
CA LYS A 9 -20.28 17.63 -9.84
C LYS A 9 -19.56 16.79 -8.77
N ASP A 10 -19.39 17.33 -7.56
CA ASP A 10 -18.69 16.66 -6.45
C ASP A 10 -19.40 15.41 -5.91
N ARG A 11 -20.74 15.45 -5.78
CA ARG A 11 -21.49 14.34 -5.19
C ARG A 11 -21.45 13.07 -6.04
N SER A 12 -21.38 13.22 -7.37
CA SER A 12 -21.36 12.07 -8.29
C SER A 12 -20.01 11.34 -8.25
N ALA A 13 -18.90 12.09 -8.25
CA ALA A 13 -17.56 11.51 -8.19
C ALA A 13 -17.31 10.79 -6.85
N HIS A 14 -17.73 11.39 -5.74
CA HIS A 14 -17.64 10.74 -4.42
C HIS A 14 -18.44 9.43 -4.33
N ALA A 15 -19.64 9.38 -4.90
CA ALA A 15 -20.46 8.17 -4.91
C ALA A 15 -19.84 7.08 -5.79
N SER A 16 -19.29 7.43 -6.95
CA SER A 16 -18.62 6.48 -7.85
C SER A 16 -17.34 5.92 -7.24
N ILE A 17 -16.49 6.78 -6.64
CA ILE A 17 -15.26 6.34 -5.96
C ILE A 17 -15.60 5.39 -4.80
N ARG A 18 -16.64 5.71 -4.01
CA ARG A 18 -17.08 4.83 -2.92
C ARG A 18 -17.60 3.50 -3.43
N GLY A 19 -18.28 3.48 -4.57
CA GLY A 19 -18.69 2.25 -5.25
C GLY A 19 -17.51 1.36 -5.63
N TYR A 20 -16.45 1.93 -6.21
CA TYR A 20 -15.22 1.20 -6.53
C TYR A 20 -14.51 0.67 -5.28
N CYS A 21 -14.36 1.48 -4.23
CA CYS A 21 -13.75 0.99 -2.99
C CYS A 21 -14.57 -0.15 -2.37
N TYR A 22 -15.91 -0.09 -2.45
CA TYR A 22 -16.78 -1.16 -1.98
C TYR A 22 -16.60 -2.45 -2.80
N GLN A 23 -16.48 -2.33 -4.12
CA GLN A 23 -16.18 -3.44 -5.01
C GLN A 23 -14.84 -4.08 -4.65
N PHE A 24 -13.78 -3.29 -4.48
CA PHE A 24 -12.46 -3.81 -4.13
C PHE A 24 -12.42 -4.45 -2.74
N ASP A 25 -13.12 -3.90 -1.74
CA ASP A 25 -13.27 -4.54 -0.43
C ASP A 25 -13.92 -5.93 -0.56
N ARG A 26 -14.94 -6.05 -1.43
CA ARG A 26 -15.59 -7.33 -1.71
C ARG A 26 -14.65 -8.28 -2.45
N THR A 27 -13.86 -7.80 -3.41
CA THR A 27 -12.84 -8.60 -4.10
C THR A 27 -11.81 -9.16 -3.11
N ILE A 28 -11.30 -8.31 -2.20
CA ILE A 28 -10.36 -8.75 -1.15
C ILE A 28 -10.98 -9.89 -0.32
N LEU A 29 -12.23 -9.72 0.11
CA LEU A 29 -12.92 -10.75 0.88
C LEU A 29 -13.12 -12.04 0.08
N GLU A 30 -13.56 -11.99 -1.19
CA GLU A 30 -13.70 -13.18 -2.04
C GLU A 30 -12.36 -13.91 -2.23
N VAL A 31 -11.25 -13.18 -2.44
CA VAL A 31 -9.91 -13.78 -2.58
C VAL A 31 -9.46 -14.46 -1.27
N LEU A 32 -9.73 -13.84 -0.11
CA LEU A 32 -9.34 -14.40 1.18
C LEU A 32 -10.19 -15.61 1.59
N ASP A 33 -11.48 -15.58 1.24
CA ASP A 33 -12.45 -16.65 1.56
C ASP A 33 -12.33 -17.84 0.59
N ALA A 34 -11.79 -17.63 -0.62
CA ALA A 34 -11.57 -18.70 -1.60
C ALA A 34 -10.60 -19.78 -1.10
N ASP A 35 -10.74 -21.01 -1.61
CA ASP A 35 -9.76 -22.07 -1.40
C ASP A 35 -8.39 -21.67 -1.94
N THR A 36 -7.33 -22.24 -1.37
CA THR A 36 -5.94 -21.79 -1.61
C THR A 36 -5.57 -21.73 -3.09
N ASP A 37 -6.03 -22.71 -3.87
CA ASP A 37 -5.68 -22.88 -5.29
C ASP A 37 -6.75 -22.36 -6.24
N THR A 38 -7.87 -21.84 -5.72
CA THR A 38 -8.92 -21.25 -6.55
C THR A 38 -8.42 -19.92 -7.10
N GLU A 39 -8.35 -19.82 -8.43
CA GLU A 39 -8.05 -18.57 -9.10
C GLU A 39 -9.26 -17.64 -9.06
N VAL A 40 -9.01 -16.38 -8.71
CA VAL A 40 -9.97 -15.29 -8.75
C VAL A 40 -9.58 -14.35 -9.88
N LEU A 41 -10.47 -14.17 -10.84
CA LEU A 41 -10.31 -13.21 -11.92
C LEU A 41 -10.98 -11.89 -11.51
N VAL A 42 -10.20 -10.82 -11.46
CA VAL A 42 -10.69 -9.47 -11.16
C VAL A 42 -11.14 -8.78 -12.45
N GLU A 43 -12.33 -8.17 -12.48
CA GLU A 43 -12.90 -7.52 -13.67
C GLU A 43 -12.95 -8.47 -14.89
N GLY A 44 -13.66 -9.59 -14.75
CA GLY A 44 -13.82 -10.64 -15.75
C GLY A 44 -15.15 -10.57 -16.50
N LEU A 45 -15.93 -11.66 -16.44
CA LEU A 45 -17.32 -11.70 -16.89
C LEU A 45 -18.17 -10.73 -16.08
N GLU A 46 -18.00 -10.77 -14.75
CA GLU A 46 -18.52 -9.78 -13.81
C GLU A 46 -17.34 -9.16 -13.02
N ASP A 47 -17.64 -8.37 -11.99
CA ASP A 47 -16.62 -7.67 -11.20
C ASP A 47 -15.57 -8.63 -10.57
N ILE A 48 -16.00 -9.83 -10.20
CA ILE A 48 -15.16 -10.87 -9.57
C ILE A 48 -15.62 -12.24 -10.09
N ASP A 49 -14.75 -13.03 -10.70
CA ASP A 49 -15.05 -14.42 -11.06
C ASP A 49 -14.18 -15.41 -10.28
N LEU A 50 -14.81 -16.34 -9.57
CA LEU A 50 -14.16 -17.48 -8.93
C LEU A 50 -14.08 -18.63 -9.93
N LEU A 51 -12.87 -19.00 -10.36
CA LEU A 51 -12.66 -20.02 -11.39
C LEU A 51 -12.69 -21.42 -10.75
N GLY A 52 -13.80 -22.12 -10.95
CA GLY A 52 -14.00 -23.47 -10.43
C GLY A 52 -13.72 -24.56 -11.47
N ALA A 53 -13.32 -25.75 -11.02
CA ALA A 53 -12.95 -26.86 -11.89
C ALA A 53 -14.07 -27.33 -12.84
N SER A 54 -15.33 -27.30 -12.39
CA SER A 54 -16.50 -27.69 -13.20
C SER A 54 -17.35 -26.51 -13.66
N ARG A 55 -17.45 -25.49 -12.81
CA ARG A 55 -18.29 -24.32 -13.00
C ARG A 55 -17.70 -23.18 -12.18
N SER A 56 -17.63 -22.01 -12.80
CA SER A 56 -17.15 -20.80 -12.15
C SER A 56 -18.31 -20.03 -11.51
N THR A 57 -18.01 -19.09 -10.65
CA THR A 57 -19.00 -18.19 -10.04
C THR A 57 -18.67 -16.76 -10.42
N ALA A 58 -19.61 -16.05 -11.04
CA ALA A 58 -19.45 -14.65 -11.42
C ALA A 58 -20.20 -13.76 -10.42
N VAL A 59 -19.51 -12.82 -9.80
CA VAL A 59 -20.05 -11.93 -8.77
C VAL A 59 -20.07 -10.49 -9.28
N GLN A 60 -21.25 -9.91 -9.40
CA GLN A 60 -21.42 -8.47 -9.61
C GLN A 60 -21.66 -7.79 -8.26
N VAL A 61 -20.96 -6.71 -8.01
CA VAL A 61 -21.01 -5.90 -6.81
C VAL A 61 -21.69 -4.56 -7.12
N LYS A 62 -22.76 -4.23 -6.39
CA LYS A 62 -23.45 -2.95 -6.51
C LYS A 62 -23.64 -2.27 -5.14
N TYR A 63 -23.08 -1.08 -5.00
CA TYR A 63 -23.28 -0.24 -3.81
C TYR A 63 -24.31 0.86 -4.08
N TRP A 64 -25.54 0.69 -3.58
CA TRP A 64 -26.65 1.62 -3.80
C TRP A 64 -27.17 2.24 -2.49
N ALA A 65 -26.29 3.01 -1.84
CA ALA A 65 -26.59 3.69 -0.57
C ALA A 65 -27.83 4.62 -0.58
N SER A 66 -28.26 5.11 -1.75
CA SER A 66 -29.43 6.00 -1.86
C SER A 66 -30.67 5.33 -2.46
N LYS A 67 -30.60 4.04 -2.81
CA LYS A 67 -31.73 3.30 -3.37
C LYS A 67 -32.35 2.38 -2.32
N LYS A 68 -33.58 1.96 -2.58
CA LYS A 68 -34.26 0.87 -1.88
C LYS A 68 -34.59 -0.26 -2.84
N TYR A 69 -34.61 -1.48 -2.34
CA TYR A 69 -35.24 -2.59 -3.04
C TYR A 69 -36.76 -2.48 -2.88
N GLY A 70 -37.42 -1.88 -3.88
CA GLY A 70 -38.87 -1.67 -3.85
C GLY A 70 -39.65 -2.66 -4.71
N THR A 71 -39.07 -3.08 -5.83
CA THR A 71 -39.65 -4.04 -6.76
C THR A 71 -38.51 -4.86 -7.38
N PRO A 72 -38.78 -6.02 -8.01
CA PRO A 72 -37.74 -6.76 -8.73
C PRO A 72 -36.95 -5.91 -9.74
N ARG A 73 -37.58 -4.90 -10.35
CA ARG A 73 -36.91 -3.97 -11.27
C ARG A 73 -35.80 -3.14 -10.63
N SER A 74 -35.74 -3.05 -9.30
CA SER A 74 -34.66 -2.36 -8.57
C SER A 74 -33.26 -2.91 -8.91
N ILE A 75 -33.17 -4.17 -9.36
CA ILE A 75 -31.94 -4.86 -9.76
C ILE A 75 -31.91 -5.20 -11.27
N HIS A 76 -32.75 -4.55 -12.09
CA HIS A 76 -32.92 -4.87 -13.52
C HIS A 76 -31.61 -4.95 -14.30
N GLU A 77 -30.84 -3.87 -14.29
CA GLU A 77 -29.61 -3.74 -15.09
C GLU A 77 -28.58 -4.86 -14.83
N PRO A 78 -28.14 -5.13 -13.57
CA PRO A 78 -27.17 -6.22 -13.35
C PRO A 78 -27.77 -7.60 -13.66
N VAL A 79 -29.06 -7.83 -13.39
CA VAL A 79 -29.71 -9.13 -13.69
C VAL A 79 -29.82 -9.37 -15.20
N GLU A 80 -30.11 -8.32 -15.98
CA GLU A 80 -30.16 -8.39 -17.44
C GLU A 80 -28.79 -8.74 -18.03
N LEU A 81 -27.71 -8.13 -17.54
CA LEU A 81 -26.34 -8.41 -17.99
C LEU A 81 -25.94 -9.87 -17.70
N MET A 82 -26.20 -10.35 -16.49
CA MET A 82 -25.96 -11.75 -16.11
C MET A 82 -26.78 -12.73 -16.94
N LEU A 83 -28.07 -12.45 -17.18
CA LEU A 83 -28.92 -13.28 -18.03
C LEU A 83 -28.41 -13.32 -19.46
N LYS A 84 -27.97 -12.18 -19.99
CA LYS A 84 -27.35 -12.11 -21.31
C LYS A 84 -26.10 -12.99 -21.37
N ALA A 85 -25.19 -12.88 -20.40
CA ALA A 85 -24.01 -13.74 -20.31
C ALA A 85 -24.38 -15.22 -20.29
N TYR A 86 -25.35 -15.60 -19.43
CA TYR A 86 -25.84 -16.97 -19.35
C TYR A 86 -26.41 -17.47 -20.69
N SER A 87 -27.22 -16.65 -21.37
CA SER A 87 -27.82 -16.99 -22.66
C SER A 87 -26.79 -17.21 -23.78
N LEU A 88 -25.63 -16.54 -23.68
CA LEU A 88 -24.51 -16.69 -24.60
C LEU A 88 -23.62 -17.90 -24.27
N GLY A 89 -24.00 -18.71 -23.29
CA GLY A 89 -23.32 -19.96 -22.95
C GLY A 89 -22.35 -19.85 -21.78
N ALA A 90 -22.33 -18.73 -21.05
CA ALA A 90 -21.50 -18.61 -19.85
C ALA A 90 -21.89 -19.69 -18.82
N ASN A 91 -20.98 -20.63 -18.58
CA ASN A 91 -21.19 -21.68 -17.59
C ASN A 91 -20.78 -21.20 -16.19
N HIS A 92 -21.56 -20.27 -15.64
CA HIS A 92 -21.34 -19.70 -14.31
C HIS A 92 -22.57 -19.87 -13.42
N ASP A 93 -22.36 -19.93 -12.11
CA ASP A 93 -23.35 -19.47 -11.13
C ASP A 93 -23.19 -17.95 -10.97
N PHE A 94 -24.29 -17.23 -10.81
CA PHE A 94 -24.29 -15.76 -10.80
C PHE A 94 -24.70 -15.24 -9.43
N ILE A 95 -23.89 -14.34 -8.87
CA ILE A 95 -24.18 -13.71 -7.58
C ILE A 95 -24.25 -12.20 -7.77
N LEU A 96 -25.42 -11.61 -7.54
CA LEU A 96 -25.55 -10.17 -7.36
C LEU A 96 -25.33 -9.83 -5.88
N HIS A 97 -24.14 -9.35 -5.54
CA HIS A 97 -23.84 -8.78 -4.24
C HIS A 97 -24.26 -7.30 -4.22
N VAL A 98 -25.29 -6.95 -3.45
CA VAL A 98 -25.87 -5.60 -3.48
C VAL A 98 -26.19 -5.05 -2.11
N HIS A 99 -25.78 -3.81 -1.86
CA HIS A 99 -26.17 -3.04 -0.69
C HIS A 99 -27.19 -1.96 -1.05
N PHE A 100 -28.31 -1.93 -0.34
CA PHE A 100 -29.30 -0.85 -0.36
C PHE A 100 -29.22 -0.06 0.94
N GLY A 101 -29.09 1.27 0.86
CA GLY A 101 -28.91 2.08 2.08
C GLY A 101 -30.19 2.36 2.88
N GLN A 102 -31.36 2.04 2.34
CA GLN A 102 -32.60 1.96 3.12
C GLN A 102 -32.85 0.50 3.50
N GLU A 103 -33.33 0.24 4.73
CA GLU A 103 -33.71 -1.10 5.19
C GLU A 103 -34.65 -1.76 4.18
N SER A 104 -34.06 -2.62 3.36
CA SER A 104 -34.74 -3.32 2.29
C SER A 104 -33.95 -4.59 2.02
N TYR A 105 -34.67 -5.71 2.00
CA TYR A 105 -34.09 -7.04 1.98
C TYR A 105 -34.51 -7.67 0.66
N PRO A 106 -33.66 -7.63 -0.39
CA PRO A 106 -33.95 -8.37 -1.61
C PRO A 106 -34.05 -9.87 -1.29
N PRO A 107 -34.90 -10.62 -2.01
CA PRO A 107 -34.95 -12.06 -1.84
C PRO A 107 -33.65 -12.70 -2.33
N GLU A 108 -33.24 -13.83 -1.75
CA GLU A 108 -32.01 -14.53 -2.14
C GLU A 108 -32.10 -15.15 -3.54
N THR A 109 -33.31 -15.48 -3.98
CA THR A 109 -33.61 -16.06 -5.30
C THR A 109 -34.80 -15.34 -5.92
N LEU A 110 -34.90 -15.37 -7.25
CA LEU A 110 -36.08 -14.90 -7.96
C LEU A 110 -36.85 -16.09 -8.52
N THR A 111 -38.17 -16.09 -8.31
CA THR A 111 -39.08 -16.90 -9.12
C THR A 111 -39.06 -16.44 -10.58
N ILE A 112 -39.59 -17.26 -11.49
CA ILE A 112 -39.69 -16.90 -12.91
C ILE A 112 -40.53 -15.62 -13.09
N ASP A 113 -41.62 -15.47 -12.34
CA ASP A 113 -42.48 -14.29 -12.43
C ASP A 113 -41.79 -13.04 -11.88
N GLU A 114 -41.00 -13.17 -10.80
CA GLU A 114 -40.17 -12.06 -10.31
C GLU A 114 -39.05 -11.69 -11.27
N LEU A 115 -38.44 -12.67 -11.96
CA LEU A 115 -37.46 -12.42 -13.01
C LEU A 115 -38.09 -11.67 -14.19
N ARG A 116 -39.28 -12.08 -14.66
CA ARG A 116 -40.02 -11.36 -15.71
C ARG A 116 -40.37 -9.93 -15.29
N ALA A 117 -40.81 -9.76 -14.03
CA ALA A 117 -41.08 -8.44 -13.46
C ALA A 117 -39.81 -7.58 -13.37
N CYS A 118 -38.67 -8.19 -13.04
CA CYS A 118 -37.35 -7.55 -13.02
C CYS A 118 -36.98 -7.02 -14.41
N LEU A 119 -37.17 -7.85 -15.45
CA LEU A 119 -36.85 -7.60 -16.86
C LEU A 119 -37.94 -6.80 -17.62
N THR A 120 -38.84 -6.13 -16.91
CA THR A 120 -39.87 -5.29 -17.53
C THR A 120 -39.50 -3.82 -17.38
N ARG A 121 -39.18 -3.15 -18.49
CA ARG A 121 -38.95 -1.71 -18.53
C ARG A 121 -40.24 -0.96 -18.89
N LYS A 122 -40.48 0.14 -18.20
CA LYS A 122 -41.48 1.16 -18.53
C LYS A 122 -40.74 2.45 -18.88
N THR A 123 -41.02 2.99 -20.05
CA THR A 123 -40.54 4.29 -20.53
C THR A 123 -41.74 5.22 -20.65
N THR A 124 -41.60 6.47 -20.22
CA THR A 124 -42.69 7.47 -20.20
C THR A 124 -42.39 8.73 -21.01
N THR A 125 -41.25 8.79 -21.68
CA THR A 125 -40.77 9.99 -22.39
C THR A 125 -41.64 10.34 -23.61
N ASP A 126 -42.24 9.34 -24.27
CA ASP A 126 -43.10 9.48 -25.46
C ASP A 126 -44.39 8.63 -25.33
N GLY A 127 -45.05 8.69 -24.17
CA GLY A 127 -46.15 7.81 -23.80
C GLY A 127 -45.69 6.55 -23.06
N VAL A 128 -46.63 5.77 -22.51
CA VAL A 128 -46.31 4.55 -21.73
C VAL A 128 -45.94 3.43 -22.70
N GLN A 129 -44.64 3.19 -22.87
CA GLN A 129 -44.12 2.02 -23.58
C GLN A 129 -43.61 0.99 -22.58
N ILE A 130 -44.11 -0.23 -22.69
CA ILE A 130 -43.68 -1.38 -21.89
C ILE A 130 -42.74 -2.22 -22.76
N HIS A 131 -41.51 -2.39 -22.32
CA HIS A 131 -40.52 -3.28 -22.94
C HIS A 131 -40.36 -4.51 -22.05
N LEU A 132 -40.52 -5.69 -22.64
CA LEU A 132 -40.45 -6.98 -21.96
C LEU A 132 -39.12 -7.65 -22.36
N ASP A 133 -38.03 -7.26 -21.72
CA ASP A 133 -36.68 -7.68 -22.14
C ASP A 133 -36.48 -9.21 -22.05
N TYR A 134 -37.30 -9.88 -21.22
CA TYR A 134 -37.32 -11.33 -21.09
C TYR A 134 -37.82 -12.06 -22.35
N GLU A 135 -38.58 -11.40 -23.25
CA GLU A 135 -39.08 -12.02 -24.49
C GLU A 135 -37.95 -12.34 -25.49
N ASN A 136 -36.76 -11.79 -25.28
CA ASN A 136 -35.57 -12.11 -26.07
C ASN A 136 -34.96 -13.48 -25.74
N TYR A 137 -35.48 -14.18 -24.73
CA TYR A 137 -34.92 -15.43 -24.20
C TYR A 137 -35.95 -16.54 -24.20
N SER A 138 -35.48 -17.79 -24.39
CA SER A 138 -36.36 -18.96 -24.29
C SER A 138 -36.80 -19.21 -22.85
N GLU A 139 -37.96 -19.86 -22.67
CA GLU A 139 -38.45 -20.25 -21.34
C GLU A 139 -37.44 -21.15 -20.61
N GLU A 140 -36.79 -22.07 -21.32
CA GLU A 140 -35.74 -22.93 -20.76
C GLU A 140 -34.55 -22.11 -20.24
N THR A 141 -34.13 -21.08 -20.97
CA THR A 141 -33.06 -20.17 -20.55
C THR A 141 -33.45 -19.42 -19.28
N LEU A 142 -34.66 -18.87 -19.21
CA LEU A 142 -35.14 -18.14 -18.02
C LEU A 142 -35.20 -19.05 -16.79
N ILE A 143 -35.76 -20.26 -16.94
CA ILE A 143 -35.83 -21.27 -15.87
C ILE A 143 -34.43 -21.73 -15.46
N GLY A 144 -33.54 -21.97 -16.42
CA GLY A 144 -32.16 -22.35 -16.15
C GLY A 144 -31.41 -21.27 -15.37
N PHE A 145 -31.57 -20.01 -15.78
CA PHE A 145 -30.92 -18.86 -15.15
C PHE A 145 -31.38 -18.63 -13.71
N THR A 146 -32.69 -18.70 -13.43
CA THR A 146 -33.20 -18.54 -12.04
C THR A 146 -32.61 -19.55 -11.07
N LYS A 147 -32.27 -20.77 -11.53
CA LYS A 147 -31.59 -21.78 -10.70
C LYS A 147 -30.16 -21.38 -10.35
N ARG A 148 -29.48 -20.64 -11.24
CA ARG A 148 -28.07 -20.22 -11.13
C ARG A 148 -27.86 -18.84 -10.54
N LEU A 149 -28.89 -17.99 -10.52
CA LEU A 149 -28.83 -16.65 -9.93
C LEU A 149 -29.05 -16.70 -8.41
N ARG A 150 -28.21 -15.99 -7.66
CA ARG A 150 -28.39 -15.67 -6.25
C ARG A 150 -28.21 -14.18 -6.03
N ILE A 151 -29.01 -13.61 -5.14
CA ILE A 151 -28.87 -12.23 -4.68
C ILE A 151 -28.37 -12.27 -3.25
N ARG A 152 -27.26 -11.59 -3.00
CA ARG A 152 -26.60 -11.53 -1.71
C ARG A 152 -26.67 -10.10 -1.19
N SER A 153 -27.42 -9.90 -0.12
CA SER A 153 -27.46 -8.61 0.58
C SER A 153 -26.08 -8.30 1.16
N GLY A 154 -25.54 -7.15 0.78
CA GLY A 154 -24.26 -6.63 1.26
C GLY A 154 -24.42 -5.69 2.45
N ASP A 155 -23.42 -5.69 3.33
CA ASP A 155 -23.33 -4.76 4.44
C ASP A 155 -23.11 -3.32 3.95
N ASP A 156 -23.29 -2.33 4.83
CA ASP A 156 -22.86 -0.97 4.52
C ASP A 156 -21.34 -0.89 4.30
N PHE A 157 -20.90 0.23 3.75
CA PHE A 157 -19.51 0.43 3.37
C PHE A 157 -18.53 0.27 4.55
N GLU A 158 -18.83 0.86 5.71
CA GLU A 158 -17.90 0.85 6.85
C GLU A 158 -17.83 -0.55 7.46
N THR A 159 -18.96 -1.25 7.50
CA THR A 159 -19.04 -2.62 7.98
C THR A 159 -18.28 -3.58 7.06
N GLN A 160 -18.46 -3.48 5.74
CA GLN A 160 -17.70 -4.31 4.79
C GLN A 160 -16.21 -4.01 4.86
N ASN A 161 -15.82 -2.73 4.92
CA ASN A 161 -14.43 -2.32 5.05
C ASN A 161 -13.78 -2.92 6.31
N SER A 162 -14.49 -2.82 7.44
CA SER A 162 -14.06 -3.42 8.70
C SER A 162 -13.95 -4.94 8.60
N SER A 163 -14.85 -5.59 7.86
CA SER A 163 -14.79 -7.02 7.60
C SER A 163 -13.55 -7.39 6.79
N ALA A 164 -13.25 -6.68 5.70
CA ALA A 164 -12.07 -6.90 4.87
C ALA A 164 -10.78 -6.80 5.70
N LYS A 165 -10.67 -5.76 6.54
CA LYS A 165 -9.53 -5.58 7.46
C LYS A 165 -9.41 -6.71 8.48
N LYS A 166 -10.51 -7.17 9.06
CA LYS A 166 -10.50 -8.30 9.99
C LYS A 166 -10.06 -9.61 9.33
N HIS A 167 -10.47 -9.84 8.08
CA HIS A 167 -10.02 -11.02 7.31
C HIS A 167 -8.52 -10.92 7.01
N LEU A 168 -8.03 -9.76 6.58
CA LEU A 168 -6.60 -9.52 6.39
C LEU A 168 -5.80 -9.79 7.68
N ALA A 169 -6.24 -9.28 8.83
CA ALA A 169 -5.58 -9.50 10.12
C ALA A 169 -5.47 -10.99 10.44
N ARG A 170 -6.56 -11.74 10.23
CA ARG A 170 -6.62 -13.18 10.48
C ARG A 170 -5.67 -13.95 9.57
N HIS A 171 -5.69 -13.71 8.26
CA HIS A 171 -4.88 -14.45 7.30
C HIS A 171 -3.39 -14.10 7.37
N LEU A 172 -3.05 -12.85 7.72
CA LEU A 172 -1.65 -12.40 7.84
C LEU A 172 -1.05 -12.61 9.23
N SER A 173 -1.86 -13.05 10.20
CA SER A 173 -1.47 -13.08 11.63
C SER A 173 -0.87 -11.73 12.06
N ALA A 174 -1.52 -10.64 11.66
CA ALA A 174 -1.11 -9.25 11.89
C ALA A 174 -2.02 -8.57 12.90
N SER A 175 -1.53 -7.53 13.58
CA SER A 175 -2.40 -6.73 14.45
C SER A 175 -3.38 -5.90 13.62
N GLU A 176 -4.53 -5.54 14.19
CA GLU A 176 -5.49 -4.64 13.51
C GLU A 176 -4.82 -3.34 13.05
N GLN A 177 -3.89 -2.85 13.87
CA GLN A 177 -3.12 -1.64 13.57
C GLN A 177 -2.20 -1.81 12.37
N ASP A 178 -1.50 -2.94 12.24
CA ASP A 178 -0.63 -3.21 11.08
C ASP A 178 -1.46 -3.34 9.80
N VAL A 179 -2.69 -3.86 9.92
CA VAL A 179 -3.60 -3.92 8.78
C VAL A 179 -4.04 -2.52 8.34
N ASP A 180 -4.45 -1.68 9.29
CA ASP A 180 -4.86 -0.30 9.00
C ASP A 180 -3.72 0.55 8.41
N ASP A 181 -2.50 0.39 8.94
CA ASP A 181 -1.38 1.23 8.55
C ASP A 181 -0.69 0.74 7.26
N LEU A 182 -0.73 -0.58 6.98
CA LEU A 182 0.09 -1.21 5.93
C LEU A 182 -0.72 -2.13 5.01
N HIS A 183 -1.30 -3.19 5.55
CA HIS A 183 -1.76 -4.30 4.70
C HIS A 183 -3.02 -3.98 3.91
N TYR A 184 -3.93 -3.18 4.44
CA TYR A 184 -5.18 -2.83 3.75
C TYR A 184 -4.91 -1.96 2.51
N ALA A 185 -4.03 -0.96 2.62
CA ALA A 185 -3.64 -0.14 1.49
C ALA A 185 -2.93 -0.97 0.40
N ALA A 186 -2.07 -1.90 0.80
CA ALA A 186 -1.40 -2.82 -0.12
C ALA A 186 -2.37 -3.72 -0.87
N ALA A 187 -3.34 -4.29 -0.15
CA ALA A 187 -4.41 -5.10 -0.72
C ALA A 187 -5.21 -4.32 -1.76
N LEU A 188 -5.64 -3.09 -1.41
CA LEU A 188 -6.40 -2.23 -2.30
C LEU A 188 -5.60 -1.88 -3.57
N ALA A 189 -4.34 -1.48 -3.41
CA ALA A 189 -3.47 -1.13 -4.53
C ALA A 189 -3.23 -2.31 -5.48
N HIS A 190 -3.07 -3.52 -4.93
CA HIS A 190 -2.86 -4.71 -5.73
C HIS A 190 -4.12 -5.11 -6.50
N ILE A 191 -5.30 -5.10 -5.86
CA ILE A 191 -6.57 -5.36 -6.56
C ILE A 191 -6.81 -4.33 -7.66
N GLN A 192 -6.55 -3.05 -7.40
CA GLN A 192 -6.67 -2.02 -8.41
C GLN A 192 -5.69 -2.22 -9.57
N PHE A 193 -4.45 -2.62 -9.29
CA PHE A 193 -3.47 -2.95 -10.32
C PHE A 193 -3.96 -4.09 -11.23
N LEU A 194 -4.55 -5.14 -10.64
CA LEU A 194 -5.16 -6.23 -11.41
C LEU A 194 -6.35 -5.72 -12.24
N ALA A 195 -7.27 -4.97 -11.64
CA ALA A 195 -8.45 -4.43 -12.32
C ALA A 195 -8.10 -3.54 -13.54
N MET A 196 -7.00 -2.78 -13.46
CA MET A 196 -6.56 -1.89 -14.53
C MET A 196 -5.70 -2.57 -15.61
N ASN A 197 -5.34 -3.85 -15.45
CA ASN A 197 -4.47 -4.53 -16.41
C ASN A 197 -5.21 -4.70 -17.75
N PRO A 198 -4.65 -4.28 -18.90
CA PRO A 198 -5.34 -4.42 -20.19
C PRO A 198 -5.55 -5.88 -20.61
N ASP A 199 -4.72 -6.80 -20.12
CA ASP A 199 -4.82 -8.23 -20.40
C ASP A 199 -5.59 -8.94 -19.28
N VAL A 200 -6.73 -9.53 -19.64
CA VAL A 200 -7.63 -10.24 -18.71
C VAL A 200 -6.93 -11.43 -18.05
N ASP A 201 -6.04 -12.13 -18.76
CA ASP A 201 -5.33 -13.27 -18.18
C ASP A 201 -4.37 -12.85 -17.05
N ASN A 202 -3.88 -11.61 -17.08
CA ASN A 202 -3.04 -11.03 -16.04
C ASN A 202 -3.83 -10.39 -14.87
N ARG A 203 -5.16 -10.56 -14.84
CA ARG A 203 -6.02 -10.13 -13.72
C ARG A 203 -6.33 -11.27 -12.74
N LYS A 204 -5.74 -12.45 -12.95
CA LYS A 204 -5.94 -13.63 -12.10
C LYS A 204 -5.04 -13.57 -10.88
N ILE A 205 -5.58 -13.97 -9.73
CA ILE A 205 -4.84 -14.12 -8.49
C ILE A 205 -5.47 -15.23 -7.65
N ASN A 206 -4.67 -16.04 -6.98
CA ASN A 206 -5.16 -16.96 -5.96
C ASN A 206 -4.85 -16.42 -4.55
N ARG A 207 -5.41 -17.03 -3.52
CA ARG A 207 -5.22 -16.57 -2.14
C ARG A 207 -3.77 -16.59 -1.69
N ALA A 208 -3.01 -17.62 -2.06
CA ALA A 208 -1.62 -17.77 -1.64
C ALA A 208 -0.74 -16.66 -2.21
N ASP A 209 -0.85 -16.39 -3.51
CA ASP A 209 -0.11 -15.35 -4.22
C ASP A 209 -0.55 -13.96 -3.77
N PHE A 210 -1.86 -13.75 -3.55
CA PHE A 210 -2.38 -12.51 -3.00
C PHE A 210 -1.77 -12.20 -1.64
N LEU A 211 -1.81 -13.18 -0.71
CA LEU A 211 -1.21 -13.03 0.60
C LEU A 211 0.30 -12.84 0.50
N ALA A 212 1.01 -13.60 -0.33
CA ALA A 212 2.45 -13.43 -0.53
C ALA A 212 2.80 -12.02 -1.05
N ARG A 213 1.95 -11.43 -1.88
CA ARG A 213 2.13 -10.09 -2.46
C ARG A 213 1.85 -8.94 -1.50
N ILE A 214 0.95 -9.13 -0.53
CA ILE A 214 0.59 -8.10 0.46
C ILE A 214 1.25 -8.32 1.83
N ASN A 215 1.77 -9.52 2.09
CA ASN A 215 2.50 -9.88 3.30
C ASN A 215 3.97 -9.43 3.23
N ASN A 216 4.21 -8.25 2.67
CA ASN A 216 5.56 -7.77 2.53
C ASN A 216 5.88 -6.94 3.77
N ARG A 217 6.11 -7.62 4.90
CA ARG A 217 6.76 -6.97 6.05
C ARG A 217 8.09 -6.32 5.67
N GLN A 218 8.62 -6.49 4.45
CA GLN A 218 9.83 -5.84 3.94
C GLN A 218 9.66 -5.02 2.63
N ALA A 219 8.52 -5.07 1.92
CA ALA A 219 8.38 -4.48 0.58
C ALA A 219 7.01 -3.80 0.34
N LEU A 220 6.50 -3.10 1.36
CA LEU A 220 5.22 -2.38 1.30
C LEU A 220 5.40 -0.88 1.21
N TYR A 221 6.34 -0.40 0.41
CA TYR A 221 6.57 1.04 0.30
C TYR A 221 6.70 1.54 -1.12
N THR A 222 5.91 1.03 -2.07
CA THR A 222 5.76 1.74 -3.35
C THR A 222 5.31 3.19 -3.13
N ARG A 223 6.01 4.14 -3.77
CA ARG A 223 5.78 5.60 -3.90
C ARG A 223 4.33 6.10 -3.82
N TRP A 224 3.36 5.28 -4.22
CA TRP A 224 1.93 5.59 -4.18
C TRP A 224 1.30 5.54 -2.78
N HIS A 225 1.88 4.78 -1.82
CA HIS A 225 1.43 4.71 -0.42
C HIS A 225 1.65 6.04 0.31
N ALA A 226 2.78 6.72 0.05
CA ALA A 226 3.06 8.05 0.59
C ALA A 226 2.06 9.11 0.10
N GLU A 227 1.62 9.01 -1.15
CA GLU A 227 0.63 9.91 -1.75
C GLU A 227 -0.80 9.63 -1.25
N THR A 228 -1.12 8.37 -0.91
CA THR A 228 -2.50 7.94 -0.57
C THR A 228 -2.78 7.95 0.95
N VAL A 229 -1.79 7.61 1.79
CA VAL A 229 -1.92 7.55 3.26
C VAL A 229 -1.42 8.84 3.94
N GLY A 230 -0.66 9.65 3.20
CA GLY A 230 0.04 10.84 3.68
C GLY A 230 1.41 10.49 4.26
N ALA A 231 2.48 11.11 3.73
CA ALA A 231 3.86 10.84 4.09
C ALA A 231 4.15 10.88 5.61
N ASP A 232 3.45 11.73 6.37
CA ASP A 232 3.56 11.79 7.84
C ASP A 232 3.06 10.50 8.54
N ARG A 233 1.96 9.92 8.07
CA ARG A 233 1.40 8.69 8.66
C ARG A 233 2.27 7.49 8.33
N TYR A 234 2.81 7.46 7.11
CA TYR A 234 3.81 6.48 6.72
C TYR A 234 5.09 6.60 7.59
N ALA A 235 5.64 7.81 7.73
CA ALA A 235 6.79 8.07 8.59
C ALA A 235 6.54 7.65 10.05
N ALA A 236 5.34 7.90 10.58
CA ALA A 236 4.96 7.49 11.94
C ALA A 236 4.93 5.96 12.12
N GLY A 237 4.42 5.22 11.13
CA GLY A 237 4.44 3.75 11.14
C GLY A 237 5.86 3.19 11.16
N LEU A 238 6.74 3.75 10.32
CA LEU A 238 8.14 3.35 10.25
C LEU A 238 8.89 3.67 11.56
N ALA A 239 8.66 4.84 12.15
CA ALA A 239 9.20 5.22 13.46
C ALA A 239 8.79 4.22 14.55
N ARG A 240 7.51 3.81 14.56
CA ARG A 240 6.97 2.86 15.52
C ARG A 240 7.63 1.49 15.39
N ARG A 241 7.82 1.02 14.16
CA ARG A 241 8.50 -0.24 13.87
C ARG A 241 9.96 -0.22 14.34
N LEU A 242 10.71 0.83 14.03
CA LEU A 242 12.08 1.02 14.52
C LEU A 242 12.15 0.97 16.05
N LYS A 243 11.16 1.55 16.73
CA LYS A 243 11.04 1.53 18.19
C LYS A 243 10.73 0.12 18.72
N GLN A 244 9.83 -0.62 18.09
CA GLN A 244 9.48 -2.00 18.47
C GLN A 244 10.68 -2.95 18.34
N LEU A 245 11.43 -2.83 17.24
CA LEU A 245 12.62 -3.64 16.99
C LEU A 245 13.83 -3.24 17.87
N LYS A 246 13.75 -2.10 18.58
CA LYS A 246 14.84 -1.55 19.41
C LYS A 246 16.16 -1.35 18.66
N VAL A 247 16.07 -1.15 17.35
CA VAL A 247 17.23 -1.05 16.45
C VAL A 247 17.94 0.30 16.52
N LEU A 248 17.24 1.36 16.95
CA LEU A 248 17.78 2.72 17.09
C LEU A 248 18.54 2.95 18.42
N THR A 249 19.03 1.89 19.06
CA THR A 249 19.77 2.03 20.32
C THR A 249 21.02 2.92 20.12
N PRO A 250 21.31 3.89 21.01
CA PRO A 250 22.42 4.85 20.82
C PRO A 250 23.78 4.20 20.61
N SER A 251 24.05 3.07 21.26
CA SER A 251 25.31 2.32 21.18
C SER A 251 25.50 1.49 19.90
N LYS A 252 24.44 1.26 19.11
CA LYS A 252 24.52 0.54 17.83
C LYS A 252 25.07 1.45 16.73
N ARG A 253 25.88 0.89 15.83
CA ARG A 253 26.22 1.53 14.54
C ARG A 253 24.96 1.57 13.68
N LYS A 254 24.70 2.72 13.07
CA LYS A 254 23.48 2.97 12.30
C LYS A 254 23.85 3.65 11.00
N ALA A 255 23.28 3.19 9.90
CA ALA A 255 23.44 3.81 8.60
C ALA A 255 22.08 4.22 8.03
N VAL A 256 22.08 5.31 7.27
CA VAL A 256 20.98 5.68 6.38
C VAL A 256 21.53 5.87 4.98
N VAL A 257 20.92 5.20 4.01
CA VAL A 257 21.24 5.31 2.60
C VAL A 257 20.25 6.26 1.95
N ILE A 258 20.75 7.24 1.20
CA ILE A 258 19.95 8.15 0.37
C ILE A 258 20.46 8.16 -1.07
N SER A 259 19.60 8.50 -2.03
CA SER A 259 19.97 8.79 -3.41
C SER A 259 19.84 10.30 -3.68
N ILE A 260 20.79 10.87 -4.41
CA ILE A 260 20.76 12.26 -4.88
C ILE A 260 20.43 12.26 -6.38
N ASP A 261 19.15 12.05 -6.71
CA ASP A 261 18.73 12.14 -8.11
C ASP A 261 18.70 13.60 -8.60
N GLN A 262 18.20 14.55 -7.80
CA GLN A 262 18.21 16.00 -8.16
C GLN A 262 18.30 16.99 -6.98
N ASP A 263 18.16 16.58 -5.70
CA ASP A 263 18.09 17.50 -4.56
C ASP A 263 19.21 17.29 -3.52
N GLU A 264 20.30 18.04 -3.68
CA GLU A 264 21.45 18.05 -2.75
C GLU A 264 21.13 18.69 -1.40
N VAL A 265 20.09 19.54 -1.33
CA VAL A 265 19.74 20.30 -0.13
C VAL A 265 19.13 19.37 0.92
N GLU A 266 18.34 18.39 0.49
CA GLU A 266 17.80 17.37 1.40
C GLU A 266 18.90 16.52 2.05
N ALA A 267 19.87 16.04 1.26
CA ALA A 267 21.00 15.26 1.75
C ALA A 267 21.81 16.03 2.80
N GLN A 268 22.11 17.30 2.51
CA GLN A 268 22.80 18.21 3.43
C GLN A 268 21.99 18.41 4.72
N THR A 269 20.67 18.66 4.60
CA THR A 269 19.79 18.90 5.74
C THR A 269 19.75 17.68 6.65
N LEU A 270 19.61 16.48 6.08
CA LEU A 270 19.65 15.23 6.84
C LEU A 270 21.00 15.04 7.55
N ALA A 271 22.12 15.25 6.84
CA ALA A 271 23.46 15.12 7.41
C ALA A 271 23.66 16.05 8.63
N CYS A 272 23.30 17.33 8.50
CA CYS A 272 23.42 18.29 9.59
C CYS A 272 22.52 17.91 10.78
N ARG A 273 21.28 17.48 10.53
CA ARG A 273 20.36 17.05 11.60
C ARG A 273 20.88 15.81 12.33
N LEU A 274 21.34 14.79 11.61
CA LEU A 274 21.96 13.60 12.19
C LEU A 274 23.17 13.96 13.05
N ALA A 275 24.02 14.86 12.57
CA ALA A 275 25.23 15.26 13.27
C ALA A 275 24.96 16.06 14.56
N VAL A 276 23.90 16.87 14.60
CA VAL A 276 23.59 17.76 15.73
C VAL A 276 22.62 17.14 16.72
N SER A 277 21.56 16.48 16.23
CA SER A 277 20.49 15.95 17.07
C SER A 277 20.85 14.60 17.70
N GLU A 278 21.60 13.76 16.98
CA GLU A 278 21.80 12.35 17.35
C GLU A 278 23.16 12.05 17.99
N TYR A 279 24.16 12.92 17.80
CA TYR A 279 25.52 12.74 18.32
C TYR A 279 26.15 14.07 18.75
N GLY A 280 27.28 14.02 19.46
CA GLY A 280 28.06 15.20 19.82
C GLY A 280 27.80 15.71 21.25
N PRO A 281 28.08 17.00 21.51
CA PRO A 281 28.01 17.57 22.85
C PRO A 281 26.68 17.32 23.56
N GLY A 282 26.73 16.88 24.82
CA GLY A 282 25.53 16.57 25.61
C GLY A 282 25.00 15.14 25.47
N LYS A 283 25.54 14.34 24.53
CA LYS A 283 25.24 12.90 24.40
C LYS A 283 26.23 12.05 25.19
N MET A 284 25.85 10.81 25.51
CA MET A 284 26.75 9.84 26.16
C MET A 284 27.91 9.46 25.23
N HIS A 285 29.09 9.22 25.80
CA HIS A 285 30.28 8.79 25.07
C HIS A 285 30.13 7.42 24.40
N THR A 286 29.16 6.61 24.85
CA THR A 286 28.81 5.31 24.27
C THR A 286 27.95 5.43 23.01
N THR A 287 27.33 6.59 22.77
CA THR A 287 26.57 6.84 21.54
C THR A 287 27.51 6.73 20.33
N LYS A 288 27.05 6.10 19.26
CA LYS A 288 27.79 6.02 17.99
C LYS A 288 27.25 7.07 17.01
N PRO A 289 28.12 7.79 16.29
CA PRO A 289 27.67 8.71 15.24
C PRO A 289 27.02 7.94 14.09
N TRP A 290 26.04 8.58 13.46
CA TRP A 290 25.37 8.04 12.28
C TRP A 290 26.28 8.00 11.06
N THR A 291 26.00 7.07 10.15
CA THR A 291 26.62 6.98 8.84
C THR A 291 25.60 7.33 7.77
N LEU A 292 25.90 8.35 6.97
CA LEU A 292 25.14 8.71 5.79
C LEU A 292 25.82 8.10 4.57
N VAL A 293 25.14 7.16 3.92
CA VAL A 293 25.57 6.55 2.66
C VAL A 293 24.85 7.28 1.54
N ILE A 294 25.60 7.77 0.57
CA ILE A 294 25.08 8.58 -0.52
C ILE A 294 25.28 7.84 -1.84
N ASP A 295 24.18 7.53 -2.51
CA ASP A 295 24.17 7.16 -3.92
C ASP A 295 24.05 8.42 -4.78
N GLY A 296 25.01 8.64 -5.66
CA GLY A 296 25.15 9.87 -6.43
C GLY A 296 26.53 9.97 -7.06
N ASN A 297 26.74 10.94 -7.94
CA ASN A 297 28.04 11.17 -8.54
C ASN A 297 29.02 11.88 -7.58
N ASP A 298 30.31 11.76 -7.88
CA ASP A 298 31.39 12.30 -7.04
C ASP A 298 31.25 13.80 -6.76
N ASP A 299 30.80 14.57 -7.75
CA ASP A 299 30.60 16.02 -7.60
C ASP A 299 29.45 16.36 -6.65
N GLN A 300 28.32 15.65 -6.75
CA GLN A 300 27.18 15.81 -5.83
C GLN A 300 27.61 15.47 -4.39
N ILE A 301 28.27 14.33 -4.21
CA ILE A 301 28.75 13.87 -2.90
C ILE A 301 29.73 14.89 -2.31
N ARG A 302 30.67 15.39 -3.12
CA ARG A 302 31.62 16.44 -2.73
C ARG A 302 30.89 17.72 -2.31
N ARG A 303 29.85 18.14 -3.05
CA ARG A 303 29.05 19.33 -2.71
C ARG A 303 28.34 19.17 -1.35
N VAL A 304 27.74 18.01 -1.09
CA VAL A 304 27.12 17.71 0.22
C VAL A 304 28.16 17.77 1.34
N LYS A 305 29.30 17.08 1.19
CA LYS A 305 30.38 17.10 2.19
C LYS A 305 30.88 18.51 2.49
N LEU A 306 31.12 19.32 1.45
CA LEU A 306 31.53 20.72 1.59
C LEU A 306 30.46 21.57 2.30
N ALA A 307 29.19 21.36 1.98
CA ALA A 307 28.11 22.10 2.60
C ALA A 307 27.98 21.77 4.10
N VAL A 308 28.09 20.50 4.47
CA VAL A 308 28.10 20.05 5.89
C VAL A 308 29.27 20.65 6.66
N LEU A 309 30.48 20.63 6.08
CA LEU A 309 31.67 21.27 6.68
C LEU A 309 31.50 22.78 6.87
N LYS A 310 30.91 23.48 5.89
CA LYS A 310 30.60 24.92 5.99
C LYS A 310 29.62 25.25 7.11
N HIS A 311 28.80 24.29 7.55
CA HIS A 311 27.93 24.42 8.72
C HIS A 311 28.65 24.11 10.05
N GLY A 312 29.97 23.92 10.03
CA GLY A 312 30.77 23.65 11.23
C GLY A 312 30.64 22.22 11.76
N VAL A 313 30.05 21.31 10.97
CA VAL A 313 29.92 19.90 11.32
C VAL A 313 31.18 19.15 10.87
N GLY A 314 31.90 18.57 11.83
CA GLY A 314 33.02 17.67 11.52
C GLY A 314 32.52 16.35 10.93
N ILE A 315 33.15 15.90 9.84
CA ILE A 315 32.83 14.65 9.15
C ILE A 315 34.01 13.67 9.20
N ASN A 316 33.72 12.37 9.14
CA ASN A 316 34.70 11.34 8.76
C ASN A 316 34.23 10.64 7.49
N ASP A 317 35.03 10.70 6.43
CA ASP A 317 34.75 10.06 5.15
C ASP A 317 35.82 9.04 4.73
N GLY A 318 36.74 8.69 5.64
CA GLY A 318 37.81 7.73 5.35
C GLY A 318 38.76 8.19 4.24
N TYR A 319 38.88 9.50 4.00
CA TYR A 319 39.70 10.09 2.93
C TYR A 319 39.26 9.68 1.52
N GLU A 320 37.98 9.38 1.31
CA GLU A 320 37.41 8.89 0.05
C GLU A 320 37.80 9.70 -1.20
N THR A 321 38.01 11.02 -1.08
CA THR A 321 38.41 11.87 -2.23
C THR A 321 39.86 11.64 -2.68
N ILE A 322 40.73 11.13 -1.80
CA ILE A 322 42.15 10.85 -2.08
C ILE A 322 42.34 9.35 -2.37
N GLY A 323 41.72 8.53 -1.54
CA GLY A 323 41.74 7.08 -1.59
C GLY A 323 41.07 6.56 -0.34
N PHE A 324 39.93 5.87 -0.50
CA PHE A 324 39.16 5.38 0.63
C PHE A 324 40.00 4.42 1.48
N GLN A 325 39.96 4.61 2.80
CA GLN A 325 40.65 3.79 3.78
C GLN A 325 39.65 3.29 4.82
N THR A 326 39.26 2.03 4.70
CA THR A 326 38.30 1.33 5.57
C THR A 326 38.64 1.50 7.05
N ALA A 327 39.92 1.33 7.42
CA ALA A 327 40.39 1.51 8.79
C ALA A 327 40.24 2.94 9.33
N ALA A 328 40.47 3.96 8.48
CA ALA A 328 40.31 5.36 8.86
C ALA A 328 38.83 5.74 9.02
N PHE A 329 37.98 5.20 8.15
CA PHE A 329 36.52 5.36 8.24
C PHE A 329 35.94 4.70 9.51
N ASP A 330 36.43 3.50 9.84
CA ASP A 330 35.93 2.74 11.00
C ASP A 330 36.38 3.32 12.35
N ALA A 331 37.51 4.05 12.35
CA ALA A 331 38.08 4.65 13.55
C ALA A 331 37.02 5.44 14.34
N PRO A 332 36.97 5.31 15.68
CA PRO A 332 36.06 6.08 16.51
C PRO A 332 36.47 7.56 16.58
N PRO A 333 35.53 8.47 16.90
CA PRO A 333 35.86 9.87 17.09
C PRO A 333 36.74 10.05 18.33
N VAL A 334 37.71 10.96 18.23
CA VAL A 334 38.46 11.42 19.39
C VAL A 334 37.54 12.35 20.18
N ILE A 335 37.28 12.00 21.44
CA ILE A 335 36.32 12.73 22.28
C ILE A 335 36.98 13.31 23.52
N ASN A 336 36.55 14.52 23.89
CA ASN A 336 36.77 15.10 25.21
C ASN A 336 35.48 15.01 26.01
N ARG A 337 35.57 14.59 27.27
CA ARG A 337 34.40 14.44 28.16
C ARG A 337 34.23 15.64 29.09
N ARG A 338 33.00 15.93 29.51
CA ARG A 338 32.70 17.04 30.44
C ARG A 338 33.09 16.63 31.87
N GLY A 339 34.18 17.23 32.38
CA GLY A 339 34.57 17.09 33.80
C GLY A 339 34.82 15.65 34.25
N GLY A 340 35.30 14.77 33.36
CA GLY A 340 35.52 13.34 33.66
C GLY A 340 34.25 12.47 33.65
N GLY A 341 33.06 13.05 33.43
CA GLY A 341 31.80 12.29 33.34
C GLY A 341 31.62 11.56 32.00
N ASP A 342 30.45 10.95 31.81
CA ASP A 342 30.16 10.12 30.63
C ASP A 342 29.64 10.89 29.40
N VAL A 343 29.57 12.21 29.50
CA VAL A 343 28.97 13.07 28.47
C VAL A 343 30.05 13.69 27.60
N ILE A 344 29.84 13.66 26.28
CA ILE A 344 30.69 14.28 25.28
C ILE A 344 30.67 15.81 25.46
N LYS A 345 31.84 16.42 25.52
CA LYS A 345 32.04 17.88 25.45
C LYS A 345 32.46 18.31 24.05
N LEU A 346 33.34 17.54 23.41
CA LEU A 346 33.82 17.77 22.05
C LEU A 346 34.12 16.42 21.38
N ALA A 347 33.91 16.33 20.08
CA ALA A 347 34.26 15.18 19.25
C ALA A 347 35.01 15.67 17.99
N SER A 348 35.96 14.89 17.48
CA SER A 348 36.72 15.22 16.26
C SER A 348 35.85 15.23 15.00
N TYR A 349 34.77 14.48 14.99
CA TYR A 349 33.71 14.52 13.99
C TYR A 349 32.38 14.10 14.63
N SER A 350 31.27 14.44 13.98
CA SER A 350 29.93 14.15 14.49
C SER A 350 29.10 13.21 13.60
N ILE A 351 29.53 13.01 12.35
CA ILE A 351 28.86 12.15 11.37
C ILE A 351 29.87 11.48 10.46
N ARG A 352 29.53 10.30 9.94
CA ARG A 352 30.24 9.66 8.83
C ARG A 352 29.50 9.88 7.52
N ILE A 353 30.21 10.17 6.45
CA ILE A 353 29.62 10.34 5.11
C ILE A 353 30.45 9.53 4.12
N ILE A 354 29.81 8.65 3.36
CA ILE A 354 30.48 7.74 2.42
C ILE A 354 29.64 7.57 1.16
N SER A 355 30.27 7.38 0.01
CA SER A 355 29.56 7.00 -1.23
C SER A 355 29.04 5.57 -1.15
N MET A 356 28.04 5.24 -1.99
CA MET A 356 27.58 3.87 -2.15
C MET A 356 28.70 2.92 -2.62
N ALA A 357 29.63 3.41 -3.45
CA ALA A 357 30.75 2.64 -3.97
C ALA A 357 31.70 2.19 -2.85
N SER A 358 32.18 3.13 -2.03
CA SER A 358 33.07 2.82 -0.88
C SER A 358 32.34 2.09 0.24
N PHE A 359 31.03 2.35 0.41
CA PHE A 359 30.20 1.59 1.35
C PHE A 359 30.16 0.11 0.98
N ARG A 360 30.06 -0.21 -0.31
CA ARG A 360 30.12 -1.59 -0.80
C ARG A 360 31.45 -2.26 -0.47
N GLU A 361 32.57 -1.55 -0.62
CA GLU A 361 33.90 -2.03 -0.21
C GLU A 361 33.95 -2.29 1.31
N PHE A 362 33.46 -1.33 2.10
CA PHE A 362 33.42 -1.42 3.56
C PHE A 362 32.65 -2.65 4.07
N ILE A 363 31.46 -2.93 3.52
CA ILE A 363 30.68 -4.12 3.90
C ILE A 363 31.37 -5.42 3.42
N LYS A 364 31.99 -5.41 2.23
CA LYS A 364 32.71 -6.60 1.70
C LYS A 364 33.92 -6.98 2.54
N GLU A 365 34.58 -6.01 3.19
CA GLU A 365 35.65 -6.27 4.16
C GLU A 365 35.15 -6.85 5.50
N GLY A 366 33.85 -7.05 5.65
CA GLY A 366 33.24 -7.72 6.81
C GLY A 366 32.78 -6.77 7.92
N HIS A 367 32.72 -5.46 7.65
CA HIS A 367 32.16 -4.51 8.59
C HIS A 367 30.63 -4.47 8.51
N ASP A 368 29.97 -4.33 9.68
CA ASP A 368 28.52 -4.34 9.79
C ASP A 368 27.96 -3.13 10.55
N PHE A 369 26.64 -2.99 10.43
CA PHE A 369 25.83 -2.02 11.14
C PHE A 369 24.76 -2.76 11.95
N GLY A 370 24.37 -2.19 13.08
CA GLY A 370 23.23 -2.72 13.83
C GLY A 370 21.95 -2.63 13.02
N VAL A 371 21.73 -1.51 12.34
CA VAL A 371 20.64 -1.34 11.38
C VAL A 371 21.04 -0.42 10.23
N ILE A 372 20.60 -0.78 9.04
CA ILE A 372 20.66 0.05 7.84
C ILE A 372 19.23 0.46 7.47
N LEU A 373 18.99 1.77 7.35
CA LEU A 373 17.79 2.33 6.73
C LEU A 373 18.12 2.64 5.27
N ALA A 374 17.49 1.98 4.32
CA ALA A 374 17.87 2.09 2.91
C ALA A 374 16.69 2.39 1.98
N ILE A 375 16.98 2.98 0.82
CA ILE A 375 15.99 3.14 -0.23
C ILE A 375 15.66 1.77 -0.82
N GLU A 376 14.38 1.42 -0.92
CA GLU A 376 13.95 0.14 -1.52
C GLU A 376 14.44 0.02 -2.98
N GLY A 377 15.04 -1.11 -3.32
CA GLY A 377 15.60 -1.38 -4.66
C GLY A 377 17.02 -0.85 -4.87
N LEU A 378 17.60 -0.13 -3.91
CA LEU A 378 18.95 0.39 -3.98
C LEU A 378 19.95 -0.53 -3.27
N ASP A 379 20.44 -1.52 -4.02
CA ASP A 379 21.40 -2.54 -3.55
C ASP A 379 20.93 -3.27 -2.27
N ASP A 380 19.70 -3.77 -2.31
CA ASP A 380 19.04 -4.47 -1.18
C ASP A 380 19.86 -5.63 -0.63
N GLU A 381 20.56 -6.37 -1.50
CA GLU A 381 21.40 -7.49 -1.10
C GLU A 381 22.58 -7.01 -0.24
N LEU A 382 23.24 -5.92 -0.65
CA LEU A 382 24.30 -5.29 0.14
C LEU A 382 23.78 -4.80 1.49
N CYS A 383 22.62 -4.14 1.51
CA CYS A 383 22.01 -3.63 2.74
C CYS A 383 21.61 -4.76 3.70
N ARG A 384 21.21 -5.93 3.18
CA ARG A 384 20.95 -7.13 3.99
C ARG A 384 22.24 -7.73 4.53
N ALA A 385 23.28 -7.81 3.71
CA ALA A 385 24.58 -8.35 4.13
C ALA A 385 25.25 -7.48 5.20
N GLY A 386 25.10 -6.15 5.13
CA GLY A 386 25.72 -5.19 6.03
C GLY A 386 24.95 -4.89 7.32
N SER A 387 23.76 -5.45 7.52
CA SER A 387 22.88 -5.13 8.65
C SER A 387 22.65 -6.35 9.55
N ALA A 388 23.01 -6.23 10.83
CA ALA A 388 22.85 -7.30 11.82
C ALA A 388 21.38 -7.56 12.18
N ASP A 389 20.58 -6.49 12.32
CA ASP A 389 19.12 -6.58 12.35
C ASP A 389 18.57 -6.47 10.91
N PRO A 390 17.38 -7.01 10.58
CA PRO A 390 16.81 -6.86 9.24
C PRO A 390 16.78 -5.39 8.81
N PRO A 391 17.32 -5.04 7.62
CA PRO A 391 17.34 -3.65 7.16
C PRO A 391 15.92 -3.11 7.02
N ILE A 392 15.80 -1.80 7.18
CA ILE A 392 14.53 -1.10 7.05
C ILE A 392 14.55 -0.36 5.71
N PHE A 393 13.80 -0.87 4.75
CA PHE A 393 13.65 -0.21 3.47
C PHE A 393 12.56 0.87 3.54
N TYR A 394 12.77 1.99 2.84
CA TYR A 394 11.84 3.09 2.69
C TYR A 394 11.84 3.62 1.26
N GLU A 395 10.76 4.26 0.82
CA GLU A 395 10.69 4.90 -0.51
C GLU A 395 9.95 6.24 -0.40
N GLY A 396 10.36 7.25 -1.17
CA GLY A 396 9.62 8.52 -1.30
C GLY A 396 9.53 9.38 -0.02
N LEU A 397 10.33 9.09 1.00
CA LEU A 397 10.43 9.93 2.19
C LEU A 397 11.47 11.03 1.98
N SER A 398 11.05 12.28 2.21
CA SER A 398 12.00 13.39 2.28
C SER A 398 12.94 13.26 3.48
N ALA A 399 14.05 13.98 3.45
CA ALA A 399 14.97 14.11 4.59
C ALA A 399 14.28 14.45 5.92
N GLU A 400 13.21 15.26 5.88
CA GLU A 400 12.43 15.60 7.08
C GLU A 400 11.70 14.38 7.66
N HIS A 401 11.05 13.59 6.80
CA HIS A 401 10.35 12.39 7.23
C HIS A 401 11.34 11.36 7.79
N ILE A 402 12.48 11.15 7.14
CA ILE A 402 13.54 10.25 7.63
C ILE A 402 14.01 10.71 9.01
N HIS A 403 14.15 12.02 9.25
CA HIS A 403 14.52 12.54 10.55
C HIS A 403 13.47 12.26 11.64
N LYS A 404 12.18 12.42 11.32
CA LYS A 404 11.08 12.06 12.23
C LYS A 404 11.09 10.56 12.55
N VAL A 405 11.35 9.73 11.53
CA VAL A 405 11.39 8.26 11.62
C VAL A 405 12.45 7.78 12.61
N ILE A 406 13.64 8.39 12.60
CA ILE A 406 14.76 8.01 13.47
C ILE A 406 14.67 8.61 14.89
N GLY A 407 13.58 9.30 15.23
CA GLY A 407 13.32 9.84 16.56
C GLY A 407 13.81 11.28 16.79
N GLY A 408 14.16 12.00 15.73
CA GLY A 408 14.39 13.43 15.78
C GLY A 408 13.10 14.17 16.17
N LYS A 409 13.18 15.08 17.13
CA LYS A 409 12.09 15.99 17.49
C LYS A 409 12.05 17.19 16.55
#